data_AF-R7XYK6-F1
#
_entry.id   AF-R7XYK6-F1
#
_cell.length_a   1.000
_cell.length_b   1.000
_cell.length_c   1.000
_cell.angle_alpha   90.00
_cell.angle_beta   90.00
_cell.angle_gamma   90.00
#
_symmetry.space_group_name_H-M   'P 1'
#
loop_
_entity.id
_entity.type
_entity.pdbx_description
1 polymer ?
#
loop_
_entity_poly.entity_id
_entity_poly.type
_entity_poly.pdbx_seq_one_letter_code
_entity_poly.pdbx_strand_id
1 'polypeptide(L)'
;MIVDNALYHQGVRVPLDGDDPSLGQARVPCGPGDFQWVGIHDPTPAELEQIAATFDLHPLAVEDSGDSHQRPKVERYGDTLFMVLKTLW
;
A
#
# COMPACT_ATOMS: atom_id res chain seq x y z
N MET A 1 -6.79 8.43 4.73
CA MET A 1 -7.70 7.44 5.36
C MET A 1 -7.60 6.06 4.68
N ILE A 2 -7.52 4.95 5.43
CA ILE A 2 -7.62 3.60 4.85
C ILE A 2 -9.04 3.40 4.32
N VAL A 3 -9.15 2.93 3.08
CA VAL A 3 -10.42 2.60 2.41
C VAL A 3 -10.59 1.11 2.15
N ASP A 4 -9.50 0.33 2.14
CA ASP A 4 -9.56 -1.12 2.02
C ASP A 4 -8.35 -1.77 2.69
N ASN A 5 -8.57 -2.92 3.32
CA ASN A 5 -7.52 -3.82 3.79
C ASN A 5 -8.01 -5.25 3.54
N ALA A 6 -7.28 -6.00 2.72
CA ALA A 6 -7.69 -7.31 2.27
C ALA A 6 -6.49 -8.26 2.21
N LEU A 7 -6.66 -9.47 2.71
CA LEU A 7 -5.74 -10.56 2.45
C LEU A 7 -6.29 -11.43 1.33
N TYR A 8 -5.43 -11.86 0.44
CA TYR A 8 -5.72 -12.81 -0.63
C TYR A 8 -4.85 -14.04 -0.42
N HIS A 9 -5.43 -15.24 -0.46
CA HIS A 9 -4.70 -16.50 -0.48
C HIS A 9 -4.94 -17.17 -1.83
N GLN A 10 -3.88 -17.43 -2.59
CA GLN A 10 -3.97 -18.00 -3.95
C GLN A 10 -4.91 -17.19 -4.87
N GLY A 11 -4.88 -15.86 -4.73
CA GLY A 11 -5.72 -14.94 -5.51
C GLY A 11 -7.18 -14.83 -5.05
N VAL A 12 -7.58 -15.53 -3.98
CA VAL A 12 -8.93 -15.45 -3.41
C VAL A 12 -8.92 -14.57 -2.16
N ARG A 13 -9.78 -13.55 -2.10
CA ARG A 13 -9.91 -12.70 -0.90
C ARG A 13 -10.38 -13.55 0.28
N VAL A 14 -9.63 -13.52 1.37
CA VAL A 14 -9.97 -14.16 2.64
C VAL A 14 -10.35 -13.09 3.67
N PRO A 15 -11.27 -13.41 4.60
CA PRO A 15 -11.62 -12.48 5.67
C PRO A 15 -10.40 -12.23 6.56
N LEU A 16 -10.18 -10.97 6.90
CA LEU A 16 -9.25 -10.57 7.95
C LEU A 16 -10.04 -10.57 9.27
N ASP A 17 -9.49 -11.22 10.29
CA ASP A 17 -10.07 -11.17 11.63
C ASP A 17 -9.79 -9.80 12.24
N GLY A 18 -10.81 -8.95 12.35
CA GLY A 18 -10.75 -7.65 13.00
C GLY A 18 -11.37 -6.52 12.18
N ASP A 19 -12.24 -5.73 12.81
CA ASP A 19 -12.86 -4.53 12.24
C ASP A 19 -11.97 -3.27 12.38
N ASP A 20 -10.67 -3.42 12.69
CA ASP A 20 -9.79 -2.28 12.99
C ASP A 20 -9.37 -1.56 11.69
N PRO A 21 -9.81 -0.29 11.50
CA PRO A 21 -9.49 0.48 10.31
C PRO A 21 -8.11 1.15 10.38
N SER A 22 -7.29 0.89 11.40
CA SER A 22 -6.00 1.55 11.61
C SER A 22 -4.83 0.82 10.93
N LEU A 23 -3.91 1.61 10.36
CA LEU A 23 -2.70 1.13 9.67
C LEU A 23 -1.79 0.29 10.57
N GLY A 24 -1.80 0.56 11.88
CA GLY A 24 -0.90 -0.04 12.86
C GLY A 24 -1.09 -1.54 13.07
N GLN A 25 -2.26 -2.08 12.72
CA GLN A 25 -2.52 -3.53 12.68
C GLN A 25 -2.66 -4.06 11.25
N ALA A 26 -2.47 -3.21 10.24
CA ALA A 26 -2.73 -3.59 8.86
C ALA A 26 -1.81 -4.71 8.41
N ARG A 27 -0.50 -4.69 8.73
CA ARG A 27 0.42 -5.73 8.25
C ARG A 27 0.13 -7.08 8.90
N VAL A 28 -0.42 -8.00 8.10
CA VAL A 28 -0.66 -9.38 8.55
C VAL A 28 0.49 -10.30 8.13
N PRO A 29 0.78 -11.37 8.90
CA PRO A 29 1.72 -12.40 8.46
C PRO A 29 1.26 -13.00 7.12
N CYS A 30 2.12 -12.94 6.11
CA CYS A 30 1.87 -13.51 4.78
C CYS A 30 2.82 -14.69 4.54
N GLY A 31 2.27 -15.84 4.15
CA GLY A 31 2.99 -17.02 3.70
C GLY A 31 3.04 -17.15 2.18
N PRO A 32 3.56 -18.28 1.66
CA PRO A 32 3.56 -18.57 0.23
C PRO A 32 2.13 -18.54 -0.36
N GLY A 33 1.93 -17.67 -1.36
CA GLY A 33 0.65 -17.50 -2.03
C GLY A 33 -0.29 -16.48 -1.36
N ASP A 34 0.14 -15.86 -0.27
CA ASP A 34 -0.58 -14.75 0.34
C ASP A 34 -0.21 -13.42 -0.31
N PHE A 35 -1.19 -12.54 -0.43
CA PHE A 35 -1.04 -11.19 -0.92
C PHE A 35 -1.95 -10.26 -0.15
N GLN A 36 -1.37 -9.27 0.52
CA GLN A 36 -2.13 -8.23 1.20
C GLN A 36 -2.29 -6.99 0.32
N TRP A 37 -3.52 -6.51 0.20
CA TRP A 37 -3.89 -5.26 -0.45
C TRP A 37 -4.31 -4.23 0.60
N VAL A 38 -3.64 -3.07 0.61
CA VAL A 38 -4.01 -1.93 1.46
C VAL A 38 -4.30 -0.74 0.57
N GLY A 39 -5.56 -0.30 0.58
CA GLY A 39 -6.03 0.87 -0.14
C GLY A 39 -6.09 2.08 0.79
N ILE A 40 -5.42 3.16 0.42
CA ILE A 40 -5.43 4.43 1.16
C ILE A 40 -5.91 5.53 0.21
N HIS A 41 -6.83 6.36 0.69
CA HIS A 41 -7.35 7.51 -0.02
C HIS A 41 -6.96 8.78 0.70
N ASP A 42 -6.42 9.75 -0.04
CA ASP A 42 -6.02 11.09 0.40
C ASP A 42 -5.29 11.06 1.77
N PRO A 43 -4.14 10.36 1.88
CA PRO A 43 -3.40 10.30 3.13
C PRO A 43 -2.75 11.65 3.45
N THR A 44 -2.78 12.02 4.72
CA THR A 44 -1.93 13.09 5.23
C THR A 44 -0.45 12.67 5.18
N PRO A 45 0.51 13.62 5.15
CA PRO A 45 1.94 13.29 5.18
C PRO A 45 2.33 12.38 6.34
N ALA A 46 1.77 12.61 7.53
CA ALA A 46 2.02 11.78 8.71
C ALA A 46 1.48 10.34 8.57
N GLU A 47 0.31 10.17 7.95
CA GLU A 47 -0.21 8.83 7.63
C GLU A 47 0.70 8.12 6.61
N LEU A 48 1.17 8.84 5.60
CA LEU A 48 2.06 8.31 4.57
C LEU A 48 3.41 7.86 5.14
N GLU A 49 3.99 8.62 6.08
CA GLU A 49 5.18 8.22 6.84
C GLU A 49 4.92 6.96 7.69
N GLN A 50 3.76 6.88 8.35
CA GLN A 50 3.39 5.70 9.12
C GLN A 50 3.23 4.46 8.23
N ILE A 51 2.66 4.60 7.03
CA ILE A 51 2.56 3.53 6.02
C ILE A 51 3.95 3.06 5.63
N ALA A 52 4.83 4.01 5.31
CA ALA A 52 6.19 3.71 4.90
C ALA A 52 6.93 2.89 5.96
N ALA A 53 6.84 3.28 7.23
CA ALA A 53 7.45 2.55 8.34
C ALA A 53 6.82 1.16 8.56
N THR A 54 5.50 1.03 8.40
CA THR A 54 4.77 -0.23 8.64
C THR A 54 5.10 -1.30 7.58
N PHE A 55 5.20 -0.87 6.31
CA PHE A 55 5.41 -1.75 5.16
C PHE A 55 6.85 -1.76 4.63
N ASP A 56 7.78 -1.07 5.31
CA ASP A 56 9.19 -0.94 4.91
C ASP A 56 9.34 -0.42 3.47
N LEU A 57 8.56 0.61 3.13
CA LEU A 57 8.58 1.20 1.79
C LEU A 57 9.83 2.06 1.60
N HIS A 58 10.37 2.01 0.39
CA HIS A 58 11.53 2.81 0.05
C HIS A 58 11.22 4.32 0.15
N PRO A 59 12.05 5.14 0.82
CA PRO A 59 11.76 6.57 1.04
C PRO A 59 11.43 7.36 -0.23
N LEU A 60 12.13 7.07 -1.34
CA LEU A 60 11.83 7.70 -2.64
C LEU A 60 10.42 7.38 -3.18
N ALA A 61 9.90 6.17 -2.92
CA ALA A 61 8.54 5.82 -3.33
C ALA A 61 7.48 6.60 -2.53
N VAL A 62 7.80 6.94 -1.27
CA VAL A 62 6.95 7.72 -0.38
C VAL A 62 6.93 9.19 -0.84
N GLU A 63 8.10 9.75 -1.11
CA GLU A 63 8.25 11.10 -1.67
C GLU A 63 7.50 11.24 -2.99
N ASP A 64 7.69 10.29 -3.91
CA ASP A 64 7.02 10.29 -5.22
C ASP A 64 5.50 10.12 -5.12
N SER A 65 5.00 9.46 -4.07
CA SER A 65 3.56 9.30 -3.81
C SER A 65 2.90 10.61 -3.36
N GLY A 66 3.67 11.55 -2.80
CA GLY A 66 3.21 12.88 -2.40
C GLY A 66 3.09 13.88 -3.56
N ASP A 67 3.71 13.61 -4.71
CA ASP A 67 3.65 14.50 -5.88
C ASP A 67 2.49 14.12 -6.81
N SER A 68 1.46 14.96 -6.81
CA SER A 68 0.24 14.79 -7.60
C SER A 68 0.43 14.89 -9.12
N HIS A 69 1.60 15.30 -9.62
CA HIS A 69 1.83 15.56 -11.05
C HIS A 69 2.76 14.55 -11.74
N GLN A 70 3.17 13.48 -11.05
CA GLN A 70 4.02 12.46 -11.63
C GLN A 70 3.44 11.90 -12.95
N ARG A 71 4.33 11.68 -13.93
CA ARG A 71 3.95 10.97 -15.17
C ARG A 71 3.77 9.48 -14.85
N PRO A 72 2.89 8.76 -15.57
CA PRO A 72 2.79 7.32 -15.43
C PRO A 72 4.17 6.68 -15.60
N LYS A 73 4.56 5.85 -14.63
CA LYS A 73 5.89 5.23 -14.58
C LYS A 73 5.85 3.92 -13.80
N VAL A 74 6.86 3.09 -14.02
CA VAL A 74 7.14 1.87 -13.26
C VAL A 74 8.61 1.90 -12.91
N GLU A 75 8.92 1.82 -11.63
CA GLU A 75 10.28 1.92 -11.10
C GLU A 75 10.50 0.83 -10.04
N ARG A 76 11.73 0.32 -9.94
CA ARG A 76 12.10 -0.70 -8.97
C ARG A 76 13.09 -0.12 -7.97
N TYR A 77 12.74 -0.18 -6.69
CA TYR A 77 13.58 0.20 -5.56
C TYR A 77 13.93 -1.03 -4.72
N GLY A 78 15.06 -1.68 -5.02
CA GLY A 78 15.43 -2.93 -4.37
C GLY A 78 14.39 -4.03 -4.63
N ASP A 79 13.72 -4.46 -3.58
CA ASP A 79 12.65 -5.47 -3.63
C ASP A 79 11.24 -4.87 -3.79
N THR A 80 11.13 -3.54 -3.83
CA THR A 80 9.87 -2.81 -3.98
C THR A 80 9.65 -2.40 -5.43
N LEU A 81 8.44 -2.63 -5.95
CA LEU A 81 7.98 -2.09 -7.23
C LEU A 81 7.08 -0.88 -6.97
N PHE A 82 7.43 0.27 -7.53
CA PHE A 82 6.64 1.49 -7.49
C PHE A 82 5.99 1.76 -8.85
N MET A 83 4.74 2.19 -8.83
CA MET A 83 3.98 2.43 -10.05
C MET A 83 3.07 3.65 -9.88
N VAL A 84 3.09 4.54 -10.87
CA VAL A 84 2.11 5.61 -11.03
C VAL A 84 1.20 5.22 -12.18
N LEU A 85 -0.08 5.03 -11.87
CA LEU A 85 -1.13 4.77 -12.85
C LEU A 85 -1.99 6.03 -13.03
N LYS A 86 -2.39 6.29 -14.27
CA LYS A 86 -3.44 7.27 -14.58
C LYS A 86 -4.58 6.53 -15.27
N THR A 87 -5.77 6.66 -14.71
CA THR A 87 -6.99 6.18 -15.37
C THR A 87 -7.25 7.03 -16.61
N LEU A 88 -7.95 6.44 -17.59
CA LEU A 88 -8.43 7.20 -18.74
C LEU A 88 -9.61 8.06 -18.27
N TRP A 89 -9.31 9.31 -17.91
CA TRP A 89 -10.22 10.42 -17.62
C TRP A 89 -11.22 10.18 -16.48
#